data_AF-A0A5D6Y3X9-F1
#
_entry.id   AF-A0A5D6Y3X9-F1
#
_cell.length_a   1.000
_cell.length_b   1.000
_cell.length_c   1.000
_cell.angle_alpha   90.00
_cell.angle_beta   90.00
_cell.angle_gamma   90.00
#
_symmetry.space_group_name_H-M   'P 1'
#
loop_
_entity.id
_entity.type
_entity.pdbx_description
1 polymer ?
#
loop_
_entity_poly.entity_id
_entity_poly.type
_entity_poly.pdbx_seq_one_letter_code
_entity_poly.pdbx_strand_id
1 'polypeptide(L)'
;MSDDLYGDLDTSTSALRRKEAADLQRKAEQEADALRVELAALQNANRELGRANQVLTTNLSQVFATAQNELQRKDKEIRRLREALEAHTSAGGARSAHGSSRADSRESHKSPTLTSQGRVSSSERHR
;
A
#
# COMPACT_ATOMS: atom_id res chain seq x y z
N MET A 1 -26.47 39.88 71.44
CA MET A 1 -25.97 38.54 71.09
C MET A 1 -25.47 38.64 69.67
N SER A 2 -24.16 38.74 69.50
CA SER A 2 -23.51 38.72 68.19
C SER A 2 -23.26 37.25 67.87
N ASP A 3 -24.21 36.63 67.15
CA ASP A 3 -23.99 35.32 66.53
C ASP A 3 -22.80 35.45 65.59
N ASP A 4 -21.71 34.78 65.93
CA ASP A 4 -20.52 34.70 65.09
C ASP A 4 -20.88 33.93 63.82
N LEU A 5 -21.11 34.68 62.74
CA LEU A 5 -21.54 34.19 61.44
C LEU A 5 -20.50 33.30 60.73
N TYR A 6 -19.30 33.15 61.30
CA TYR A 6 -18.19 32.39 60.73
C TYR A 6 -17.62 31.32 61.67
N GLY A 7 -18.27 31.06 62.81
CA GLY A 7 -17.81 30.08 63.80
C GLY A 7 -17.85 28.63 63.31
N ASP A 8 -18.57 28.34 62.22
CA ASP A 8 -18.65 27.04 61.54
C ASP A 8 -17.63 26.87 60.41
N LEU A 9 -16.90 27.94 60.04
CA LEU A 9 -15.92 27.90 58.97
C LEU A 9 -14.63 27.26 59.49
N ASP A 10 -14.50 25.95 59.28
CA ASP A 10 -13.28 25.19 59.59
C ASP A 10 -12.12 25.64 58.68
N THR A 11 -11.39 26.66 59.14
CA THR A 11 -10.18 27.21 58.50
C THR A 11 -8.92 26.43 58.87
N SER A 12 -9.06 25.28 59.53
CA SER A 12 -7.90 24.47 59.91
C SER A 12 -7.15 23.97 58.68
N THR A 13 -5.84 23.80 58.84
CA THR A 13 -4.96 23.19 57.82
C THR A 13 -5.43 21.78 57.42
N SER A 14 -6.16 21.10 58.30
CA SER A 14 -6.77 19.79 58.02
C SER A 14 -7.95 19.88 57.05
N ALA A 15 -8.81 20.88 57.20
CA ALA A 15 -9.93 21.14 56.29
C ALA A 15 -9.45 21.54 54.90
N LEU A 16 -8.42 22.39 54.84
CA LEU A 16 -7.80 22.79 53.57
C LEU A 16 -7.21 21.58 52.83
N ARG A 17 -6.42 20.74 53.52
CA ARG A 17 -5.86 19.50 52.93
C ARG A 17 -6.92 18.51 52.46
N ARG A 18 -8.03 18.36 53.20
CA ARG A 18 -9.16 17.51 52.78
C ARG A 18 -9.80 18.04 51.49
N LYS A 19 -9.97 19.36 51.38
CA LYS A 19 -10.49 19.99 50.17
C LYS A 19 -9.53 19.80 48.99
N GLU A 20 -8.24 20.07 49.18
CA GLU A 20 -7.21 19.86 48.15
C GLU A 20 -7.18 18.40 47.67
N ALA A 21 -7.25 17.43 48.59
CA ALA A 21 -7.32 16.01 48.25
C ALA A 21 -8.59 15.67 47.46
N ALA A 22 -9.75 16.21 47.85
CA ALA A 22 -11.01 16.01 47.13
C ALA A 22 -10.98 16.64 45.72
N ASP A 23 -10.37 17.82 45.58
CA ASP A 23 -10.24 18.49 44.29
C ASP A 23 -9.27 17.72 43.36
N LEU A 24 -8.17 17.19 43.90
CA LEU A 24 -7.27 16.31 43.13
C LEU A 24 -7.95 15.01 42.72
N GLN A 25 -8.73 14.39 43.62
CA GLN A 25 -9.49 13.19 43.30
C GLN A 25 -10.49 13.45 42.18
N ARG A 26 -11.24 14.55 42.24
CA ARG A 26 -12.18 14.93 41.17
C ARG A 26 -11.49 15.15 39.83
N LYS A 27 -10.32 15.80 39.83
CA LYS A 27 -9.53 15.97 38.60
C LYS A 27 -9.08 14.64 38.03
N ALA A 28 -8.57 13.75 38.88
CA ALA A 28 -8.15 12.41 38.47
C ALA A 28 -9.33 11.59 37.91
N GLU A 29 -10.51 11.68 38.52
CA GLU A 29 -11.74 11.02 38.03
C GLU A 29 -12.17 11.57 36.67
N GLN A 30 -12.16 12.91 36.49
CA GLN A 30 -12.48 13.55 35.22
C GLN A 30 -11.49 13.14 34.11
N GLU A 31 -10.20 13.12 34.40
CA GLU A 31 -9.17 12.66 33.46
C GLU A 31 -9.35 11.16 33.13
N ALA A 32 -9.65 10.33 34.12
CA ALA A 32 -9.89 8.91 33.91
C ALA A 32 -11.10 8.67 32.99
N ASP A 33 -12.18 9.44 33.15
CA ASP A 33 -13.36 9.33 32.29
C ASP A 33 -13.08 9.85 30.87
N ALA A 34 -12.34 10.95 30.73
CA ALA A 34 -11.90 11.44 29.42
C ALA A 34 -11.03 10.40 28.68
N LEU A 35 -10.06 9.80 29.39
CA LEU A 35 -9.20 8.76 28.83
C LEU A 35 -9.98 7.50 28.45
N ARG A 36 -11.02 7.12 29.20
CA ARG A 36 -11.89 5.99 28.84
C ARG A 36 -12.64 6.24 27.54
N VAL A 37 -13.15 7.45 27.34
CA VAL A 37 -13.83 7.85 26.11
C VAL A 37 -12.85 7.82 24.93
N GLU A 38 -11.66 8.38 25.11
CA GLU A 38 -10.63 8.39 24.07
C GLU A 38 -10.17 6.97 23.71
N LEU A 39 -9.95 6.11 24.71
CA LEU A 39 -9.58 4.71 24.50
C LEU A 39 -10.66 3.97 23.71
N ALA A 40 -11.93 4.17 24.04
CA ALA A 40 -13.04 3.59 23.28
C ALA A 40 -13.09 4.11 21.83
N ALA A 41 -12.86 5.41 21.61
CA ALA A 41 -12.78 6.00 20.29
C ALA A 41 -11.63 5.41 19.46
N LEU A 42 -10.43 5.30 20.05
CA LEU A 42 -9.26 4.71 19.40
C LEU A 42 -9.46 3.23 19.08
N GLN A 43 -10.09 2.47 19.98
CA GLN A 43 -10.42 1.06 19.71
C GLN A 43 -11.39 0.92 18.53
N ASN A 44 -12.40 1.79 18.43
CA ASN A 44 -13.34 1.77 17.32
C ASN A 44 -12.64 2.14 16.01
N ALA A 45 -11.84 3.20 16.00
CA ALA A 45 -11.05 3.59 14.83
C ALA A 45 -10.10 2.47 14.37
N ASN A 46 -9.45 1.78 15.31
CA ASN A 46 -8.55 0.67 14.98
C ASN A 46 -9.31 -0.52 14.36
N ARG A 47 -10.51 -0.84 14.86
CA ARG A 47 -11.38 -1.86 14.25
C ARG A 47 -11.80 -1.49 12.83
N GLU A 48 -12.17 -0.24 12.60
CA GLU A 48 -12.54 0.28 11.28
C GLU A 48 -11.37 0.22 10.30
N LEU A 49 -10.19 0.66 10.74
CA LEU A 49 -8.95 0.53 9.96
C LEU A 49 -8.64 -0.93 9.63
N GLY A 50 -8.78 -1.84 10.59
CA GLY A 50 -8.60 -3.27 10.36
C GLY A 50 -9.53 -3.83 9.28
N ARG A 51 -10.82 -3.46 9.32
CA ARG A 51 -11.80 -3.84 8.29
C ARG A 51 -11.43 -3.27 6.91
N ALA A 52 -11.11 -1.98 6.85
CA ALA A 52 -10.72 -1.33 5.60
C ALA A 52 -9.46 -1.98 5.00
N ASN A 53 -8.48 -2.30 5.83
CA ASN A 53 -7.23 -2.92 5.40
C ASN A 53 -7.46 -4.35 4.88
N GLN A 54 -8.36 -5.11 5.50
CA GLN A 54 -8.75 -6.43 5.02
C GLN A 54 -9.42 -6.35 3.62
N VAL A 55 -10.38 -5.42 3.45
CA VAL A 55 -11.06 -5.20 2.16
C VAL A 55 -10.05 -4.80 1.08
N LEU A 56 -9.16 -3.85 1.37
CA LEU A 56 -8.14 -3.41 0.43
C LEU A 56 -7.20 -4.55 0.03
N THR A 57 -6.79 -5.37 0.99
CA THR A 57 -5.94 -6.54 0.74
C THR A 57 -6.63 -7.52 -0.21
N THR A 58 -7.90 -7.87 0.07
CA THR A 58 -8.68 -8.77 -0.80
C THR A 58 -8.85 -8.19 -2.20
N ASN A 59 -9.21 -6.91 -2.31
CA ASN A 59 -9.40 -6.24 -3.59
C ASN A 59 -8.10 -6.20 -4.40
N LEU A 60 -6.97 -5.89 -3.75
CA LEU A 60 -5.67 -5.87 -4.41
C LEU A 60 -5.29 -7.26 -4.94
N SER A 61 -5.50 -8.32 -4.14
CA SER A 61 -5.26 -9.69 -4.60
C SER A 61 -6.15 -10.09 -5.78
N GLN A 62 -7.43 -9.71 -5.75
CA GLN A 62 -8.36 -9.99 -6.86
C GLN A 62 -7.99 -9.23 -8.13
N VAL A 63 -7.67 -7.95 -8.02
CA VAL A 63 -7.24 -7.12 -9.16
C VAL A 63 -5.95 -7.69 -9.76
N PHE A 64 -4.99 -8.07 -8.91
CA PHE A 64 -3.74 -8.67 -9.37
C PHE A 64 -3.96 -9.99 -10.12
N ALA A 65 -4.75 -10.91 -9.55
CA ALA A 65 -5.08 -12.17 -10.20
C ALA A 65 -5.83 -11.95 -11.53
N THR A 66 -6.76 -10.99 -11.56
CA THR A 66 -7.49 -10.64 -12.78
C THR A 66 -6.57 -10.08 -13.85
N ALA A 67 -5.66 -9.17 -13.48
CA ALA A 67 -4.68 -8.60 -14.40
C ALA A 67 -3.73 -9.67 -14.94
N GLN A 68 -3.25 -10.60 -14.10
CA GLN A 68 -2.42 -11.72 -14.55
C GLN A 68 -3.16 -12.62 -15.55
N ASN A 69 -4.41 -12.95 -15.27
CA ASN A 69 -5.22 -13.77 -16.17
C ASN A 69 -5.46 -13.07 -17.52
N GLU A 70 -5.73 -11.76 -17.50
CA GLU A 70 -5.94 -10.98 -18.71
C GLU A 70 -4.65 -10.88 -19.54
N LEU A 71 -3.50 -10.65 -18.90
CA LEU A 71 -2.19 -10.68 -19.57
C LEU A 71 -1.94 -12.02 -20.23
N GLN A 72 -2.14 -13.13 -19.50
CA GLN A 72 -1.96 -14.48 -20.06
C GLN A 72 -2.90 -14.75 -21.24
N ARG A 73 -4.14 -14.27 -21.18
CA ARG A 73 -5.11 -14.37 -22.28
C ARG A 73 -4.61 -13.62 -23.51
N LYS A 74 -4.14 -12.38 -23.31
CA LYS A 74 -3.60 -11.55 -24.38
C LYS A 74 -2.31 -12.13 -24.97
N ASP A 75 -1.43 -12.69 -24.16
CA ASP A 75 -0.21 -13.37 -24.66
C ASP A 75 -0.52 -14.62 -25.48
N LYS A 76 -1.58 -15.37 -25.14
CA LYS A 76 -2.06 -16.48 -25.96
C LYS A 76 -2.63 -15.99 -27.29
N GLU A 77 -3.42 -14.92 -27.26
CA GLU A 77 -4.01 -14.30 -28.46
C GLU A 77 -2.92 -13.76 -29.39
N ILE A 78 -1.92 -13.06 -28.85
CA ILE A 78 -0.76 -12.56 -29.61
C ILE A 78 0.00 -13.71 -30.27
N ARG A 79 0.28 -14.80 -29.52
CA ARG A 79 0.95 -15.97 -30.10
C ARG A 79 0.16 -16.58 -31.24
N ARG A 80 -1.15 -16.80 -31.05
CA ARG A 80 -2.05 -17.30 -32.11
C ARG A 80 -2.03 -16.40 -33.35
N LEU A 81 -2.07 -15.09 -33.18
CA LEU A 81 -2.05 -14.14 -34.30
C LEU A 81 -0.69 -14.15 -35.03
N ARG A 82 0.43 -14.29 -34.30
CA ARG A 82 1.76 -14.44 -34.89
C ARG A 82 1.88 -15.72 -35.70
N GLU A 83 1.44 -16.84 -35.15
CA GLU A 83 1.43 -18.14 -35.83
C GLU A 83 0.57 -18.10 -37.10
N ALA A 84 -0.60 -17.46 -37.05
CA ALA A 84 -1.45 -17.30 -38.24
C ALA A 84 -0.78 -16.43 -39.31
N LEU A 85 -0.09 -15.35 -38.91
CA LEU A 85 0.63 -14.48 -39.84
C LEU A 85 1.81 -15.22 -40.49
N GLU A 86 2.57 -15.99 -39.72
CA GLU A 86 3.64 -16.87 -40.24
C GLU A 86 3.10 -17.94 -41.19
N ALA A 87 1.96 -18.55 -40.90
CA ALA A 87 1.30 -19.51 -41.79
C ALA A 87 0.87 -18.87 -43.12
N HIS A 88 0.36 -17.64 -43.08
CA HIS A 88 -0.01 -16.91 -44.31
C HIS A 88 1.20 -16.49 -45.14
N THR A 89 2.29 -16.02 -44.52
CA THR A 89 3.51 -15.64 -45.24
C THR A 89 4.24 -16.85 -45.82
N SER A 90 4.27 -17.97 -45.10
CA SER A 90 4.87 -19.23 -45.59
C SER A 90 4.03 -19.90 -46.70
N ALA A 91 2.70 -19.86 -46.62
CA ALA A 91 1.81 -20.35 -47.68
C ALA A 91 1.83 -19.44 -48.94
N GLY A 92 2.02 -18.13 -48.78
CA GLY A 92 2.20 -17.19 -49.87
C GLY A 92 3.59 -17.28 -50.55
N GLY A 93 4.64 -17.55 -49.78
CA GLY A 93 6.01 -17.72 -50.29
C GLY A 93 6.23 -19.03 -51.05
N ALA A 94 5.59 -20.13 -50.63
CA ALA A 94 5.72 -21.43 -51.29
C ALA A 94 5.07 -21.47 -52.70
N ARG A 95 4.07 -20.61 -52.97
CA ARG A 95 3.46 -20.48 -54.31
C ARG A 95 4.25 -19.55 -55.25
N SER A 96 5.19 -18.76 -54.73
CA SER A 96 6.03 -17.84 -55.52
C SER A 96 7.43 -18.40 -55.80
N ALA A 97 7.83 -19.53 -55.22
CA ALA A 97 9.19 -20.05 -55.27
C ALA A 97 9.46 -21.09 -56.39
N HIS A 98 8.62 -21.16 -57.44
CA HIS A 98 8.87 -22.02 -58.62
C HIS A 98 9.25 -21.24 -59.89
N GLY A 99 9.86 -20.06 -59.73
CA GLY A 99 10.30 -19.27 -60.88
C GLY A 99 11.29 -18.18 -60.49
N SER A 100 12.51 -18.55 -60.10
CA SER A 100 13.73 -17.75 -60.33
C SER A 100 14.90 -18.39 -59.58
N SER A 101 15.52 -19.41 -60.19
CA SER A 101 16.92 -19.69 -59.88
C SER A 101 17.78 -18.71 -60.67
N ARG A 102 18.39 -17.73 -60.00
CA ARG A 102 19.59 -17.07 -60.50
C ARG A 102 20.27 -16.31 -59.37
N ALA A 103 21.38 -16.88 -58.94
CA ALA A 103 22.59 -16.27 -58.43
C ALA A 103 22.52 -14.78 -58.05
N ASP A 104 22.83 -14.44 -56.81
CA ASP A 104 24.04 -13.67 -56.58
C ASP A 104 24.57 -13.80 -55.16
N SER A 105 25.88 -13.64 -55.09
CA SER A 105 26.79 -13.78 -53.97
C SER A 105 26.83 -12.52 -53.11
N ARG A 106 27.36 -12.68 -51.88
CA ARG A 106 27.94 -11.63 -51.01
C ARG A 106 26.87 -10.66 -50.45
N GLU A 107 26.87 -10.31 -49.18
CA GLU A 107 27.99 -9.78 -48.43
C GLU A 107 27.64 -9.76 -46.93
N SER A 108 28.63 -10.13 -46.12
CA SER A 108 28.56 -10.11 -44.66
C SER A 108 28.63 -8.68 -44.13
N HIS A 109 27.60 -8.24 -43.40
CA HIS A 109 27.74 -7.09 -42.50
C HIS A 109 27.31 -7.49 -41.09
N LYS A 110 28.31 -7.85 -40.28
CA LYS A 110 28.22 -7.88 -38.81
C LYS A 110 28.15 -6.44 -38.32
N SER A 111 27.03 -6.04 -37.73
CA SER A 111 26.95 -4.80 -36.96
C SER A 111 27.52 -5.02 -35.55
N PRO A 112 28.34 -4.12 -35.01
CA PRO A 112 28.86 -4.23 -33.65
C PRO A 112 27.80 -3.76 -32.64
N THR A 113 27.38 -4.66 -31.74
CA THR A 113 26.59 -4.29 -30.56
C THR A 113 27.51 -3.61 -29.55
N LEU A 114 27.28 -2.32 -29.32
CA LEU A 114 27.86 -1.54 -28.23
C LEU A 114 27.25 -1.98 -26.90
N THR A 115 28.01 -2.75 -26.11
CA THR A 115 27.70 -3.04 -24.71
C THR A 115 27.99 -1.79 -23.87
N SER A 116 26.98 -0.94 -23.65
CA SER A 116 27.08 0.13 -22.65
C SER A 116 26.80 -0.43 -21.26
N GLN A 117 27.84 -0.44 -20.43
CA GLN A 117 27.72 -0.65 -19.00
C GLN A 117 26.82 0.42 -18.38
N GLY A 118 25.77 -0.02 -17.68
CA GLY A 118 25.02 0.78 -16.71
C GLY A 118 25.17 0.16 -15.34
N ARG A 119 26.35 0.33 -14.72
CA ARG A 119 26.56 0.11 -13.29
C ARG A 119 25.73 1.14 -12.54
N VAL A 120 24.72 0.71 -11.77
CA VAL A 120 24.15 1.54 -10.71
C VAL A 120 24.66 1.00 -9.38
N SER A 121 25.79 1.55 -8.96
CA SER A 121 26.17 1.62 -7.55
C SER A 121 25.43 2.80 -6.94
N SER A 122 24.56 2.53 -5.98
CA SER A 122 24.10 3.49 -4.98
C SER A 122 23.74 2.63 -3.77
N SER A 123 24.66 2.47 -2.83
CA SER A 123 24.88 3.39 -1.71
C SER A 123 23.74 3.31 -0.69
N GLU A 124 24.14 2.81 0.49
CA GLU A 124 23.93 3.49 1.76
C GLU A 124 22.61 3.30 2.54
N ARG A 125 22.83 2.67 3.71
CA ARG A 125 22.47 3.13 5.07
C ARG A 125 21.21 2.56 5.72
N HIS A 126 21.47 2.11 6.95
CA HIS A 126 20.58 1.84 8.09
C HIS A 126 19.90 0.46 8.14
N ARG A 127 20.56 -0.49 8.82
CA ARG A 127 20.29 -0.80 10.23
C ARG A 127 21.41 -1.65 10.81
#